data_AF-A0A2H0ZA59-F1
#
_entry.id   AF-A0A2H0ZA59-F1
#
_cell.length_a   1.000
_cell.length_b   1.000
_cell.length_c   1.000
_cell.angle_alpha   90.00
_cell.angle_beta   90.00
_cell.angle_gamma   90.00
#
_symmetry.space_group_name_H-M   'P 1'
#
loop_
_entity.id
_entity.type
_entity.pdbx_description
1 polymer ?
#
loop_
_entity_poly.entity_id
_entity_poly.type
_entity_poly.pdbx_seq_one_letter_code
_entity_poly.pdbx_strand_id
1 'polypeptide(L)'
;MEKFSKNYSTSVIIYLALSFTILVLIGVCELLTALGVKPLAHGLSGQTGVLRYAFYILGISMVFSIRFVKAVILGRSFVSEEAAVNALTVSEIVTGALNESSALTGFILFMLSGNRLDFYVLISVSLASAVINFPKKEKWEETLRTVRENVTRNPGSGENH
;
A
#
# COMPACT_ATOMS: atom_id res chain seq x y z
N MET A 1 -6.85 26.65 4.41
CA MET A 1 -5.53 25.99 4.48
C MET A 1 -5.43 24.98 5.63
N GLU A 2 -5.97 25.29 6.81
CA GLU A 2 -5.88 24.41 7.99
C GLU A 2 -6.55 23.02 7.83
N LYS A 3 -7.73 22.95 7.19
CA LYS A 3 -8.41 21.67 6.91
C LYS A 3 -7.61 20.77 5.94
N PHE A 4 -6.88 21.37 4.99
CA PHE A 4 -6.01 20.66 4.06
C PHE A 4 -4.77 20.08 4.75
N SER A 5 -4.05 20.88 5.53
CA SER A 5 -2.86 20.41 6.25
C SER A 5 -3.20 19.30 7.24
N LYS A 6 -4.37 19.39 7.90
CA LYS A 6 -4.84 18.34 8.82
C LYS A 6 -5.08 17.02 8.09
N ASN A 7 -5.79 17.04 6.97
CA ASN A 7 -6.11 15.82 6.21
C ASN A 7 -4.85 15.18 5.60
N TYR A 8 -3.95 15.99 5.01
CA TYR A 8 -2.67 15.50 4.51
C TYR A 8 -1.84 14.83 5.61
N SER A 9 -1.66 15.50 6.76
CA SER A 9 -0.93 14.93 7.90
C SER A 9 -1.55 13.63 8.38
N THR A 10 -2.89 13.54 8.38
CA THR A 10 -3.61 12.33 8.79
C THR A 10 -3.32 11.17 7.83
N SER A 11 -3.38 11.40 6.51
CA SER A 11 -3.03 10.38 5.51
C SER A 11 -1.58 9.92 5.63
N VAL A 12 -0.64 10.85 5.85
CA VAL A 12 0.78 10.53 6.05
C VAL A 12 0.97 9.68 7.30
N ILE A 13 0.35 10.05 8.42
CA ILE A 13 0.44 9.29 9.68
C ILE A 13 -0.11 7.87 9.50
N ILE A 14 -1.28 7.73 8.86
CA ILE A 14 -1.86 6.40 8.60
C ILE A 14 -0.95 5.58 7.70
N TYR A 15 -0.43 6.17 6.62
CA TYR A 15 0.49 5.49 5.70
C TYR A 15 1.76 5.02 6.40
N LEU A 16 2.34 5.88 7.25
CA LEU A 16 3.51 5.55 8.06
C LEU A 16 3.21 4.45 9.08
N ALA A 17 2.04 4.48 9.73
CA ALA A 17 1.62 3.45 10.66
C ALA A 17 1.49 2.08 9.98
N LEU A 18 0.87 2.02 8.79
CA LEU A 18 0.77 0.79 7.99
C LEU A 18 2.16 0.30 7.54
N SER A 19 3.01 1.24 7.12
CA SER A 19 4.39 0.91 6.72
C SER A 19 5.25 0.46 7.90
N PHE A 20 4.96 0.92 9.12
CA PHE A 20 5.66 0.50 10.33
C PHE A 20 5.39 -0.98 10.65
N THR A 21 4.21 -1.51 10.33
CA THR A 21 3.94 -2.95 10.46
C THR A 21 4.95 -3.80 9.68
N ILE A 22 5.44 -3.32 8.53
CA ILE A 22 6.48 -4.00 7.75
C ILE A 22 7.76 -4.19 8.59
N LEU A 23 8.17 -3.16 9.35
CA LEU A 23 9.32 -3.25 10.25
C LEU A 23 9.07 -4.21 11.41
N VAL A 24 7.85 -4.21 11.95
CA VAL A 24 7.44 -5.16 12.99
C VAL A 24 7.53 -6.60 12.46
N LEU A 25 7.07 -6.87 11.24
CA LEU A 25 7.17 -8.20 10.63
C LEU A 25 8.63 -8.65 10.45
N ILE A 26 9.54 -7.73 10.11
CA ILE A 26 10.99 -8.02 10.06
C ILE A 26 11.48 -8.42 11.46
N GLY A 27 11.17 -7.60 12.47
CA GLY A 27 11.56 -7.89 13.86
C GLY A 27 11.02 -9.21 14.37
N VAL A 28 9.76 -9.54 14.06
CA VAL A 28 9.14 -10.83 14.43
C VAL A 28 9.82 -11.98 13.69
N CYS A 29 10.07 -11.84 12.38
CA CYS A 29 10.76 -12.88 11.60
C CYS A 29 12.15 -13.18 12.19
N GLU A 30 12.92 -12.14 12.50
CA GLU A 30 14.26 -12.26 13.10
C GLU A 30 14.22 -12.78 14.54
N LEU A 31 13.23 -12.39 15.34
CA LEU A 31 13.07 -12.92 16.69
C LEU A 31 12.76 -14.43 16.68
N LEU A 32 11.79 -14.87 15.87
CA LEU A 32 11.44 -16.30 15.75
C LEU A 32 12.64 -17.14 15.29
N THR A 33 13.36 -16.58 14.34
CA THR A 33 14.63 -17.06 13.80
C THR A 33 15.72 -17.21 14.85
N ALA A 34 15.91 -16.18 15.68
CA ALA A 34 16.93 -16.16 16.74
C ALA A 34 16.60 -17.16 17.85
N LEU A 35 15.31 -17.37 18.12
CA LEU A 35 14.81 -18.38 19.06
C LEU A 35 14.88 -19.82 18.50
N GLY A 36 15.36 -20.00 17.27
CA GLY A 36 15.49 -21.32 16.64
C GLY A 36 14.15 -21.97 16.27
N VAL A 37 13.04 -21.19 16.29
CA VAL A 37 11.72 -21.68 15.88
C VAL A 37 11.78 -21.95 14.38
N LYS A 38 11.52 -23.18 13.98
CA LYS A 38 11.30 -23.56 12.58
C LYS A 38 9.80 -23.47 12.31
N PRO A 39 9.30 -22.35 11.76
CA PRO A 39 7.87 -22.18 11.59
C PRO A 39 7.35 -23.21 10.60
N LEU A 40 6.32 -23.96 11.03
CA LEU A 40 5.55 -24.97 10.31
C LEU A 40 6.31 -25.74 9.19
N ALA A 41 7.57 -26.11 9.44
CA ALA A 41 8.49 -26.67 8.43
C ALA A 41 8.06 -28.03 7.83
N HIS A 42 6.90 -28.54 8.24
CA HIS A 42 6.27 -29.76 7.74
C HIS A 42 5.09 -29.49 6.77
N GLY A 43 4.61 -28.25 6.64
CA GLY A 43 3.38 -27.94 5.91
C GLY A 43 3.50 -28.06 4.39
N LEU A 44 4.71 -27.94 3.82
CA LEU A 44 4.90 -27.83 2.37
C LEU A 44 5.96 -28.75 1.76
N SER A 45 6.62 -29.62 2.52
CA SER A 45 7.82 -30.37 2.08
C SER A 45 7.67 -31.21 0.78
N GLY A 46 6.46 -31.45 0.28
CA GLY A 46 6.17 -32.09 -1.02
C GLY A 46 5.49 -31.21 -2.10
N GLN A 47 4.92 -30.04 -1.77
CA GLN A 47 4.25 -29.13 -2.71
C GLN A 47 4.94 -27.75 -2.83
N THR A 48 6.16 -27.65 -2.29
CA THR A 48 6.92 -26.40 -2.05
C THR A 48 7.04 -25.48 -3.27
N GLY A 49 7.17 -26.01 -4.48
CA GLY A 49 7.43 -25.19 -5.68
C GLY A 49 6.21 -24.36 -6.08
N VAL A 50 5.12 -25.02 -6.43
CA VAL A 50 3.94 -24.36 -7.04
C VAL A 50 3.31 -23.36 -6.09
N LEU A 51 3.11 -23.73 -4.82
CA LEU A 51 2.50 -22.84 -3.86
C LEU A 51 3.39 -21.62 -3.57
N ARG A 52 4.71 -21.82 -3.43
CA ARG A 52 5.66 -20.71 -3.24
C ARG A 52 5.60 -19.72 -4.39
N TYR A 53 5.57 -20.20 -5.64
CA TYR A 53 5.40 -19.32 -6.80
C TYR A 53 4.04 -18.63 -6.82
N ALA A 54 2.96 -19.29 -6.41
CA ALA A 54 1.64 -18.67 -6.28
C ALA A 54 1.66 -17.50 -5.27
N PHE A 55 2.31 -17.68 -4.12
CA PHE A 55 2.48 -16.59 -3.14
C PHE A 55 3.36 -15.46 -3.66
N TYR A 56 4.43 -15.75 -4.41
CA TYR A 56 5.22 -14.71 -5.05
C TYR A 56 4.42 -13.90 -6.06
N ILE A 57 3.69 -14.59 -6.94
CA ILE A 57 2.83 -13.94 -7.94
C ILE A 57 1.78 -13.09 -7.22
N LEU A 58 1.14 -13.63 -6.18
CA LEU A 58 0.13 -12.92 -5.41
C LEU A 58 0.70 -11.64 -4.76
N GLY A 59 1.80 -11.75 -4.00
CA GLY A 59 2.38 -10.61 -3.31
C GLY A 59 2.93 -9.55 -4.28
N ILE A 60 3.53 -9.95 -5.39
CA ILE A 60 3.98 -9.03 -6.45
C ILE A 60 2.77 -8.37 -7.11
N SER A 61 1.72 -9.13 -7.44
CA SER A 61 0.51 -8.61 -8.08
C SER A 61 -0.20 -7.56 -7.23
N MET A 62 -0.18 -7.67 -5.90
CA MET A 62 -0.72 -6.65 -4.99
C MET A 62 -0.01 -5.31 -5.16
N VAL A 63 1.32 -5.32 -5.30
CA VAL A 63 2.12 -4.11 -5.53
C VAL A 63 1.85 -3.51 -6.91
N PHE A 64 1.73 -4.36 -7.94
CA PHE A 64 1.33 -3.88 -9.27
C PHE A 64 -0.09 -3.30 -9.28
N SER A 65 -1.00 -3.86 -8.48
CA SER A 65 -2.39 -3.41 -8.37
C SER A 65 -2.52 -1.98 -7.86
N ILE A 66 -1.52 -1.48 -7.11
CA ILE A 66 -1.48 -0.08 -6.63
C ILE A 66 -1.64 0.91 -7.80
N ARG A 67 -1.00 0.65 -8.95
CA ARG A 67 -1.11 1.54 -10.11
C ARG A 67 -2.54 1.63 -10.63
N PHE A 68 -3.22 0.48 -10.72
CA PHE A 68 -4.60 0.41 -11.19
C PHE A 68 -5.55 1.08 -10.21
N VAL A 69 -5.38 0.81 -8.91
CA VAL A 69 -6.20 1.43 -7.86
C VAL A 69 -6.03 2.95 -7.86
N LYS A 70 -4.80 3.46 -7.92
CA LYS A 70 -4.54 4.90 -8.02
C LYS A 70 -5.18 5.50 -9.27
N ALA A 71 -5.08 4.82 -10.42
CA ALA A 71 -5.72 5.27 -11.65
C ALA A 71 -7.26 5.30 -11.55
N VAL A 72 -7.88 4.31 -10.91
CA VAL A 72 -9.34 4.24 -10.75
C VAL A 72 -9.86 5.30 -9.76
N ILE A 73 -9.12 5.56 -8.68
CA ILE A 73 -9.53 6.53 -7.66
C ILE A 73 -9.27 7.97 -8.12
N LEU A 74 -8.08 8.24 -8.69
CA LEU A 74 -7.62 9.59 -9.04
C LEU A 74 -7.88 9.98 -10.50
N GLY A 75 -8.22 9.03 -11.37
CA GLY A 75 -8.54 9.30 -12.78
C GLY A 75 -9.96 9.85 -13.01
N ARG A 76 -10.72 10.13 -11.93
CA ARG A 76 -12.07 10.67 -12.00
C ARG A 76 -12.04 12.19 -11.93
N SER A 77 -13.00 12.85 -12.57
CA SER A 77 -13.22 14.28 -12.35
C SER A 77 -13.85 14.49 -10.97
N PHE A 78 -13.37 15.48 -10.24
CA PHE A 78 -13.86 15.79 -8.90
C PHE A 78 -14.85 16.96 -8.95
N VAL A 79 -16.03 16.74 -8.38
CA VAL A 79 -17.11 17.75 -8.33
C VAL A 79 -16.80 18.86 -7.32
N SER A 80 -15.95 18.59 -6.33
CA SER A 80 -15.55 19.56 -5.31
C SER A 80 -14.12 19.31 -4.80
N GLU A 81 -13.53 20.34 -4.19
CA GLU A 81 -12.23 20.21 -3.51
C GLU A 81 -12.30 19.17 -2.37
N GLU A 82 -13.43 19.06 -1.67
CA GLU A 82 -13.62 18.08 -0.60
C GLU A 82 -13.66 16.64 -1.14
N ALA A 83 -14.31 16.40 -2.28
CA ALA A 83 -14.31 15.09 -2.94
C ALA A 83 -12.89 14.69 -3.37
N ALA A 84 -12.10 15.63 -3.89
CA ALA A 84 -10.71 15.39 -4.27
C ALA A 84 -9.83 15.04 -3.06
N VAL A 85 -9.95 15.77 -1.94
CA VAL A 85 -9.21 15.49 -0.70
C VAL A 85 -9.56 14.10 -0.16
N ASN A 86 -10.84 13.71 -0.19
CA ASN A 86 -11.27 12.39 0.25
C ASN A 86 -10.69 11.29 -0.66
N ALA A 87 -10.76 11.46 -1.98
CA ALA A 87 -10.20 10.49 -2.93
C ALA A 87 -8.67 10.34 -2.78
N LEU A 88 -7.94 11.43 -2.58
CA LEU A 88 -6.51 11.41 -2.28
C LEU A 88 -6.23 10.64 -0.98
N THR A 89 -6.99 10.92 0.08
CA THR A 89 -6.87 10.22 1.36
C THR A 89 -7.10 8.71 1.21
N VAL A 90 -8.20 8.32 0.57
CA VAL A 90 -8.53 6.91 0.32
C VAL A 90 -7.46 6.24 -0.54
N SER A 91 -6.96 6.91 -1.56
CA SER A 91 -5.90 6.41 -2.43
C SER A 91 -4.63 6.07 -1.66
N GLU A 92 -4.19 6.93 -0.75
CA GLU A 92 -3.00 6.68 0.08
C GLU A 92 -3.22 5.53 1.08
N ILE A 93 -4.39 5.48 1.74
CA ILE A 93 -4.72 4.40 2.69
C ILE A 93 -4.75 3.04 1.99
N VAL A 94 -5.46 2.93 0.86
CA VAL A 94 -5.54 1.68 0.10
C VAL A 94 -4.18 1.27 -0.45
N THR A 95 -3.37 2.24 -0.86
CA THR A 95 -1.99 1.97 -1.28
C THR A 95 -1.15 1.41 -0.14
N GLY A 96 -1.22 1.99 1.05
CA GLY A 96 -0.55 1.48 2.24
C GLY A 96 -0.99 0.05 2.59
N ALA A 97 -2.31 -0.21 2.56
CA ALA A 97 -2.88 -1.52 2.87
C ALA A 97 -2.48 -2.61 1.85
N LEU A 98 -2.48 -2.31 0.55
CA LEU A 98 -1.99 -3.24 -0.48
C LEU A 98 -0.51 -3.56 -0.30
N ASN A 99 0.26 -2.54 0.06
CA ASN A 99 1.68 -2.67 0.28
C ASN A 99 1.99 -3.57 1.50
N GLU A 100 1.28 -3.35 2.60
CA GLU A 100 1.35 -4.19 3.80
C GLU A 100 0.89 -5.62 3.51
N SER A 101 -0.19 -5.80 2.75
CA SER A 101 -0.70 -7.12 2.34
C SER A 101 0.35 -7.95 1.58
N SER A 102 1.15 -7.28 0.74
CA SER A 102 2.28 -7.92 0.05
C SER A 102 3.35 -8.41 1.04
N ALA A 103 3.70 -7.59 2.04
CA ALA A 103 4.65 -7.98 3.09
C ALA A 103 4.11 -9.13 3.96
N LEU A 104 2.83 -9.08 4.33
CA LEU A 104 2.15 -10.14 5.06
C LEU A 104 2.14 -11.46 4.27
N THR A 105 1.93 -11.39 2.96
CA THR A 105 2.03 -12.56 2.07
C THR A 105 3.41 -13.20 2.14
N GLY A 106 4.48 -12.39 2.17
CA GLY A 106 5.84 -12.86 2.38
C GLY A 106 6.07 -13.49 3.75
N PHE A 107 5.48 -12.91 4.80
CA PHE A 107 5.60 -13.44 6.16
C PHE A 107 4.88 -14.78 6.30
N ILE A 108 3.68 -14.91 5.71
CA ILE A 108 2.95 -16.18 5.63
C ILE A 108 3.78 -17.22 4.88
N LEU A 109 4.40 -16.83 3.76
CA LEU A 109 5.25 -17.74 3.00
C LEU A 109 6.46 -18.22 3.83
N PHE A 110 7.12 -17.34 4.59
CA PHE A 110 8.15 -17.74 5.55
C PHE A 110 7.62 -18.68 6.62
N MET A 111 6.42 -18.42 7.15
CA MET A 111 5.80 -19.29 8.14
C MET A 111 5.54 -20.71 7.60
N LEU A 112 5.21 -20.83 6.31
CA LEU A 112 4.90 -22.11 5.66
C LEU A 112 6.14 -22.84 5.12
N SER A 113 7.14 -22.11 4.61
CA SER A 113 8.34 -22.70 4.00
C SER A 113 9.50 -22.86 4.99
N GLY A 114 9.50 -22.09 6.09
CA GLY A 114 10.62 -21.97 7.00
C GLY A 114 11.84 -21.24 6.41
N ASN A 115 11.75 -20.74 5.16
CA ASN A 115 12.85 -20.09 4.47
C ASN A 115 12.74 -18.56 4.57
N ARG A 116 13.69 -17.96 5.28
CA ARG A 116 13.76 -16.49 5.49
C ARG A 116 13.90 -15.73 4.18
N LEU A 117 14.58 -16.30 3.18
CA LEU A 117 14.76 -15.65 1.89
C LEU A 117 13.42 -15.37 1.19
N ASP A 118 12.40 -16.20 1.44
CA ASP A 118 11.08 -16.02 0.83
C ASP A 118 10.39 -14.77 1.32
N PHE A 119 10.48 -14.53 2.62
CA PHE A 119 10.01 -13.31 3.25
C PHE A 119 10.81 -12.10 2.77
N TYR A 120 12.14 -12.21 2.72
CA TYR A 120 12.99 -11.10 2.32
C TYR A 120 12.77 -10.62 0.88
N VAL A 121 12.43 -11.53 -0.03
CA VAL A 121 12.06 -11.15 -1.41
C VAL A 121 10.81 -10.27 -1.40
N LEU A 122 9.71 -10.72 -0.80
CA LEU A 122 8.45 -9.97 -0.84
C LEU A 122 8.48 -8.70 0.03
N ILE A 123 9.22 -8.71 1.14
CA ILE A 123 9.36 -7.50 1.94
C ILE A 123 10.19 -6.43 1.25
N SER A 124 11.22 -6.81 0.47
CA SER A 124 12.00 -5.86 -0.31
C SER A 124 11.14 -5.17 -1.38
N VAL A 125 10.26 -5.93 -2.04
CA VAL A 125 9.30 -5.41 -3.03
C VAL A 125 8.30 -4.47 -2.35
N SER A 126 7.75 -4.86 -1.20
CA SER A 126 6.83 -4.04 -0.43
C SER A 126 7.51 -2.75 0.08
N LEU A 127 8.74 -2.83 0.60
CA LEU A 127 9.45 -1.65 1.10
C LEU A 127 9.82 -0.69 -0.04
N ALA A 128 10.30 -1.21 -1.17
CA ALA A 128 10.58 -0.40 -2.36
C ALA A 128 9.31 0.30 -2.86
N SER A 129 8.19 -0.44 -2.90
CA SER A 129 6.89 0.12 -3.25
C SER A 129 6.41 1.17 -2.26
N ALA A 130 6.65 1.00 -0.95
CA ALA A 130 6.32 1.99 0.08
C ALA A 130 7.03 3.32 -0.19
N VAL A 131 8.33 3.26 -0.48
CA VAL A 131 9.16 4.44 -0.76
C VAL A 131 8.70 5.14 -2.05
N ILE A 132 8.45 4.37 -3.10
CA ILE A 132 8.00 4.91 -4.40
C ILE A 132 6.63 5.59 -4.27
N ASN A 133 5.74 5.01 -3.47
CA ASN A 133 4.35 5.45 -3.34
C ASN A 133 4.10 6.41 -2.18
N PHE A 134 5.14 6.82 -1.46
CA PHE A 134 5.01 7.71 -0.31
C PHE A 134 4.19 8.97 -0.62
N PRO A 135 3.25 9.39 0.27
CA PRO A 135 2.40 10.56 0.07
C PRO A 135 3.21 11.86 -0.03
N LYS A 136 3.34 12.40 -1.25
CA LYS A 136 4.05 13.65 -1.53
C LYS A 136 3.11 14.84 -1.49
N LYS A 137 3.45 15.85 -0.69
CA LYS A 137 2.63 17.06 -0.53
C LYS A 137 2.46 17.82 -1.86
N GLU A 138 3.50 17.84 -2.68
CA GLU A 138 3.50 18.55 -3.97
C GLU A 138 2.42 18.00 -4.91
N LYS A 139 2.24 16.67 -4.94
CA LYS A 139 1.21 16.02 -5.77
C LYS A 139 -0.20 16.35 -5.29
N TRP A 140 -0.38 16.46 -3.98
CA TRP A 140 -1.67 16.85 -3.40
C TRP A 140 -2.01 18.29 -3.78
N GLU A 141 -1.06 19.22 -3.62
CA GLU A 141 -1.25 20.62 -3.99
C GLU A 141 -1.56 20.79 -5.49
N GLU A 142 -0.85 20.06 -6.35
CA GLU A 142 -1.08 20.06 -7.80
C GLU A 142 -2.47 19.53 -8.18
N THR A 143 -2.90 18.42 -7.57
CA THR A 143 -4.22 17.83 -7.83
C THR A 143 -5.32 18.79 -7.40
N LEU A 144 -5.19 19.39 -6.21
CA LEU A 144 -6.21 20.31 -5.70
C LEU A 144 -6.25 21.63 -6.48
N ARG A 145 -5.10 22.14 -6.94
CA ARG A 145 -5.05 23.30 -7.85
C ARG A 145 -5.82 23.01 -9.14
N THR A 146 -5.57 21.86 -9.76
CA THR A 146 -6.25 21.42 -10.99
C THR A 146 -7.76 21.30 -10.78
N VAL A 147 -8.20 20.73 -9.66
CA VAL A 147 -9.62 20.61 -9.33
C VAL A 147 -10.25 21.99 -9.12
N ARG A 148 -9.58 22.88 -8.40
CA ARG A 148 -10.08 24.25 -8.16
C ARG A 148 -10.27 25.00 -9.48
N GLU A 149 -9.29 24.93 -10.38
CA GLU A 149 -9.38 25.53 -11.71
C GLU A 149 -10.56 24.97 -12.51
N ASN A 150 -10.75 23.64 -12.51
CA ASN A 150 -11.86 22.99 -13.22
C ASN A 150 -13.24 23.39 -12.67
N VAL A 151 -13.40 23.44 -11.35
CA VAL A 151 -14.65 23.87 -10.71
C VAL A 151 -14.97 25.34 -11.03
N THR A 152 -13.97 26.22 -11.01
CA THR A 152 -14.17 27.64 -11.38
C THR A 152 -14.51 27.84 -12.85
N ARG A 153 -14.00 26.97 -13.73
CA ARG A 153 -14.20 27.06 -15.19
C ARG A 153 -15.55 26.49 -15.64
N ASN A 154 -16.10 25.52 -14.93
CA ASN A 154 -17.36 24.87 -15.31
C ASN A 154 -18.29 24.64 -14.11
N PRO A 155 -18.97 25.69 -13.60
CA PRO A 155 -19.78 25.60 -12.39
C PRO A 155 -21.01 24.68 -12.51
N GLY A 156 -21.42 24.31 -13.74
CA GLY A 156 -22.59 23.46 -14.00
C GLY A 156 -22.33 21.95 -14.03
N SER A 157 -21.08 21.49 -13.83
CA SER A 157 -20.78 20.04 -13.88
C SER A 157 -21.16 19.27 -12.60
N GLY A 158 -21.75 19.95 -11.61
CA GLY A 158 -22.15 19.36 -10.33
C GLY A 158 -23.60 18.88 -10.23
N GLU A 159 -24.44 19.13 -11.25
CA GLU A 159 -25.88 18.81 -11.19
C GLU A 159 -26.29 17.51 -11.91
N ASN A 160 -25.38 16.85 -12.63
CA ASN A 160 -25.70 15.61 -13.32
C ASN A 160 -25.04 14.42 -12.62
N HIS A 161 -25.79 13.81 -11.69
CA HIS A 161 -25.86 12.38 -11.32
C HIS A 161 -26.14 12.15 -9.84
#